data_AF-A0A1I7MPV0-F1
#
_entry.id   AF-A0A1I7MPV0-F1
#
_cell.length_a   1.000
_cell.length_b   1.000
_cell.length_c   1.000
_cell.angle_alpha   90.00
_cell.angle_beta   90.00
_cell.angle_gamma   90.00
#
_symmetry.space_group_name_H-M   'P 1'
#
loop_
_entity.id
_entity.type
_entity.pdbx_description
1 polymer ?
#
loop_
_entity_poly.entity_id
_entity_poly.type
_entity_poly.pdbx_seq_one_letter_code
_entity_poly.pdbx_strand_id
1 'polypeptide(L)'
;MALGLAGCSGIPVPEAVDDAARGYGLQLDADRKYPTDLNPGDCMEEPPEGEIMALRVIDCSEEHGSEMVHHATVPAQDGGYPEDDSPVWMGVDDECIQAYDDYLGEDFMSSAWDFGVIAPDELTWESGDQTAQCLLLHVEARTWSGSPRTGDVELLEMFGSGTSGDTGEGEPDEDSASA
;
A
#
# COMPACT_ATOMS: atom_id res chain seq x y z
N MET A 1 33.04 -2.80 -34.15
CA MET A 1 31.76 -3.43 -33.76
C MET A 1 31.52 -3.07 -32.30
N ALA A 2 30.70 -2.06 -32.05
CA ALA A 2 30.27 -1.68 -30.71
C ALA A 2 28.80 -2.10 -30.60
N LEU A 3 28.52 -3.07 -29.72
CA LEU A 3 27.15 -3.44 -29.35
C LEU A 3 26.68 -2.43 -28.31
N GLY A 4 25.72 -1.59 -28.68
CA GLY A 4 25.01 -0.73 -27.75
C GLY A 4 23.91 -1.52 -27.05
N LEU A 5 23.98 -1.63 -25.73
CA LEU A 5 22.90 -2.14 -24.87
C LEU A 5 21.85 -1.02 -24.77
N ALA A 6 20.76 -1.13 -25.52
CA ALA A 6 19.58 -0.29 -25.32
C ALA A 6 18.74 -0.94 -24.19
N GLY A 7 18.69 -0.27 -23.04
CA GLY A 7 17.80 -0.67 -21.94
C GLY A 7 16.33 -0.50 -22.34
N CYS A 8 15.48 -1.44 -21.94
CA CYS A 8 14.03 -1.34 -22.08
C CYS A 8 13.46 -0.38 -21.02
N SER A 9 13.77 0.91 -21.14
CA SER A 9 13.06 1.94 -20.38
C SER A 9 11.80 2.31 -21.15
N GLY A 10 10.65 1.78 -20.70
CA GLY A 10 9.30 2.25 -21.01
C GLY A 10 8.99 2.42 -22.49
N ILE A 11 8.51 1.36 -23.15
CA ILE A 11 7.82 1.53 -24.43
C ILE A 11 6.45 2.13 -24.10
N PRO A 12 6.15 3.39 -24.47
CA PRO A 12 4.78 3.87 -24.37
C PRO A 12 3.91 2.98 -25.25
N VAL A 13 2.83 2.46 -24.66
CA VAL A 13 1.83 1.68 -25.40
C VAL A 13 1.38 2.56 -26.58
N PRO A 14 1.47 2.08 -27.84
CA PRO A 14 1.09 2.90 -28.98
C PRO A 14 -0.38 3.34 -28.84
N GLU A 15 -0.68 4.61 -29.10
CA GLU A 15 -2.05 5.15 -29.00
C GLU A 15 -3.09 4.29 -29.75
N ALA A 16 -2.68 3.61 -30.83
CA ALA A 16 -3.51 2.68 -31.58
C ALA A 16 -3.96 1.44 -30.79
N VAL A 17 -3.16 0.97 -29.83
CA VAL A 17 -3.48 -0.16 -28.95
C VAL A 17 -4.45 0.30 -27.86
N ASP A 18 -4.23 1.48 -27.30
CA ASP A 18 -5.14 2.10 -26.32
C ASP A 18 -6.52 2.39 -26.94
N ASP A 19 -6.56 2.93 -28.16
CA ASP A 19 -7.80 3.20 -28.86
C ASP A 19 -8.54 1.91 -29.25
N ALA A 20 -7.81 0.85 -29.57
CA ALA A 20 -8.41 -0.47 -29.77
C ALA A 20 -9.01 -1.00 -28.47
N ALA A 21 -8.30 -0.91 -27.34
CA ALA A 21 -8.81 -1.31 -26.03
C ALA A 21 -10.08 -0.54 -25.64
N ARG A 22 -10.08 0.79 -25.80
CA ARG A 22 -11.27 1.64 -25.62
C ARG A 22 -12.42 1.23 -26.55
N GLY A 23 -12.11 0.84 -27.78
CA GLY A 23 -13.07 0.31 -28.76
C GLY A 23 -13.74 -1.00 -28.33
N TYR A 24 -13.09 -1.79 -27.47
CA TYR A 24 -13.65 -2.99 -26.84
C TYR A 24 -14.24 -2.74 -25.44
N GLY A 25 -14.29 -1.48 -24.99
CA GLY A 25 -14.75 -1.14 -23.63
C GLY A 25 -13.77 -1.51 -22.52
N LEU A 26 -12.53 -1.88 -22.88
CA LEU A 26 -11.44 -2.09 -21.94
C LEU A 26 -10.77 -0.74 -21.71
N GLN A 27 -10.99 -0.13 -20.55
CA GLN A 27 -10.14 0.95 -20.09
C GLN A 27 -8.91 0.30 -19.45
N LEU A 28 -7.75 0.48 -20.08
CA LEU A 28 -6.49 0.24 -19.41
C LEU A 28 -6.32 1.40 -18.43
N ASP A 29 -6.79 1.20 -17.20
CA ASP A 29 -6.48 2.12 -16.10
C ASP A 29 -4.96 2.07 -15.91
N ALA A 30 -4.24 3.09 -16.37
CA ALA A 30 -2.78 3.15 -16.28
C ALA A 30 -2.29 3.06 -14.82
N ASP A 31 -3.17 3.41 -13.89
CA ASP A 31 -2.93 3.39 -12.45
C ASP A 31 -3.20 2.01 -11.85
N ARG A 32 -3.66 1.01 -12.63
CA ARG A 32 -3.88 -0.35 -12.13
C ARG A 32 -2.66 -1.24 -12.39
N LYS A 33 -2.20 -1.92 -11.34
CA LYS A 33 -1.11 -2.89 -11.39
C LYS A 33 -1.58 -4.26 -10.90
N TYR A 34 -0.99 -5.31 -11.46
CA TYR A 34 -1.05 -6.64 -10.84
C TYR A 34 -0.22 -6.65 -9.55
N PRO A 35 -0.51 -7.51 -8.58
CA PRO A 35 0.29 -7.61 -7.34
C PRO A 35 1.79 -7.78 -7.61
N THR A 36 2.16 -8.58 -8.61
CA THR A 36 3.56 -8.83 -9.02
C THR A 36 4.23 -7.66 -9.72
N ASP A 37 3.46 -6.66 -10.17
CA ASP A 37 3.96 -5.42 -10.79
C ASP A 37 4.11 -4.27 -9.79
N LEU A 38 3.71 -4.46 -8.53
CA LEU A 38 3.90 -3.46 -7.48
C LEU A 38 5.38 -3.24 -7.22
N ASN A 39 5.72 -2.06 -6.74
CA ASN A 39 7.08 -1.70 -6.37
C ASN A 39 7.09 -1.03 -5.00
N PRO A 40 8.19 -1.15 -4.24
CA PRO A 40 8.35 -0.39 -3.01
C PRO A 40 8.06 1.11 -3.22
N GLY A 41 7.16 1.66 -2.41
CA GLY A 41 6.64 3.03 -2.50
C GLY A 41 5.37 3.20 -3.34
N ASP A 42 4.79 2.12 -3.90
CA ASP A 42 3.45 2.20 -4.49
C ASP A 42 2.40 2.26 -3.35
N CYS A 43 1.59 3.33 -3.36
CA CYS A 43 0.52 3.55 -2.38
C CYS A 43 -0.84 3.15 -2.97
N MET A 44 -1.72 2.60 -2.14
CA MET A 44 -3.03 2.09 -2.58
C MET A 44 -4.01 1.99 -1.41
N GLU A 45 -5.28 1.77 -1.72
CA GLU A 45 -6.24 1.32 -0.70
C GLU A 45 -5.76 0.00 -0.07
N GLU A 46 -6.12 -0.25 1.19
CA GLU A 46 -5.90 -1.55 1.81
C GLU A 46 -6.55 -2.64 0.94
N PRO A 47 -5.78 -3.63 0.45
CA PRO A 47 -6.34 -4.68 -0.38
C PRO A 47 -7.36 -5.52 0.39
N PRO A 48 -8.44 -5.98 -0.25
CA PRO A 48 -9.34 -6.94 0.37
C PRO A 48 -8.62 -8.28 0.59
N GLU A 49 -9.08 -9.05 1.57
CA GLU A 49 -8.65 -10.45 1.71
C GLU A 49 -9.08 -11.29 0.49
N GLY A 50 -8.22 -12.24 0.09
CA GLY A 50 -8.50 -13.21 -0.97
C GLY A 50 -7.86 -12.87 -2.32
N GLU A 51 -8.49 -13.33 -3.41
CA GLU A 51 -7.96 -13.20 -4.78
C GLU A 51 -7.95 -11.73 -5.24
N ILE A 52 -6.76 -11.23 -5.55
CA ILE A 52 -6.53 -9.85 -5.99
C ILE A 52 -6.04 -9.86 -7.44
N MET A 53 -6.91 -9.45 -8.36
CA MET A 53 -6.57 -9.41 -9.79
C MET A 53 -5.82 -8.17 -10.22
N ALA A 54 -6.09 -7.02 -9.60
CA ALA A 54 -5.39 -5.76 -9.87
C ALA A 54 -5.75 -4.71 -8.83
N LEU A 55 -4.75 -3.92 -8.44
CA LEU A 55 -4.83 -2.85 -7.45
C LEU A 55 -4.69 -1.51 -8.15
N ARG A 56 -5.41 -0.49 -7.66
CA ARG A 56 -5.21 0.89 -8.11
C ARG A 56 -4.10 1.51 -7.26
N VAL A 57 -2.98 1.83 -7.90
CA VAL A 57 -1.92 2.66 -7.31
C VAL A 57 -2.38 4.11 -7.36
N ILE A 58 -2.16 4.81 -6.26
CA ILE A 58 -2.55 6.20 -6.02
C ILE A 58 -1.27 6.96 -5.63
N ASP A 59 -1.21 8.26 -5.89
CA ASP A 59 -0.07 9.08 -5.42
C ASP A 59 -0.05 9.07 -3.88
N CYS A 60 1.10 8.81 -3.26
CA CYS A 60 1.18 8.71 -1.80
C CYS A 60 0.79 10.02 -1.09
N SER A 61 0.88 11.18 -1.75
CA SER A 61 0.40 12.45 -1.18
C SER A 61 -1.12 12.54 -1.11
N GLU A 62 -1.83 11.65 -1.80
CA GLU A 62 -3.27 11.46 -1.66
C GLU A 62 -3.57 10.43 -0.56
N GLU A 63 -4.83 10.42 -0.11
CA GLU A 63 -5.32 9.47 0.89
C GLU A 63 -5.25 8.02 0.37
N HIS A 64 -4.60 7.14 1.11
CA HIS A 64 -4.44 5.72 0.82
C HIS A 64 -4.38 4.89 2.11
N GLY A 65 -4.47 3.55 2.02
CA GLY A 65 -4.58 2.65 3.17
C GLY A 65 -3.47 1.59 3.29
N SER A 66 -2.61 1.48 2.29
CA SER A 66 -1.40 0.64 2.35
C SER A 66 -0.30 1.17 1.43
N GLU A 67 0.95 0.88 1.80
CA GLU A 67 2.12 1.19 1.00
C GLU A 67 2.96 -0.07 0.80
N MET A 68 3.30 -0.37 -0.44
CA MET A 68 4.16 -1.51 -0.77
C MET A 68 5.59 -1.25 -0.30
N VAL A 69 6.20 -2.20 0.40
CA VAL A 69 7.56 -2.05 0.95
C VAL A 69 8.55 -3.00 0.32
N HIS A 70 8.17 -4.26 0.09
CA HIS A 70 9.13 -5.28 -0.34
C HIS A 70 8.48 -6.47 -1.04
N HIS A 71 9.25 -7.11 -1.93
CA HIS A 71 8.90 -8.38 -2.54
C HIS A 71 9.61 -9.51 -1.79
N ALA A 72 8.87 -10.26 -0.99
CA ALA A 72 9.38 -11.46 -0.34
C ALA A 72 9.31 -12.66 -1.30
N THR A 73 10.32 -13.54 -1.23
CA THR A 73 10.32 -14.76 -2.04
C THR A 73 9.62 -15.88 -1.28
N VAL A 74 8.65 -16.52 -1.92
CA VAL A 74 7.98 -17.72 -1.39
C VAL A 74 8.70 -18.96 -1.95
N PRO A 75 9.59 -19.62 -1.18
CA PRO A 75 10.30 -20.79 -1.66
C PRO A 75 9.34 -21.96 -1.90
N ALA A 76 9.47 -22.58 -3.08
CA ALA A 76 8.69 -23.78 -3.40
C ALA A 76 9.04 -24.95 -2.48
N GLN A 77 8.02 -25.63 -1.95
CA GLN A 77 8.17 -26.92 -1.29
C GLN A 77 7.73 -28.03 -2.24
N ASP A 78 8.65 -28.92 -2.61
CA ASP A 78 8.38 -30.07 -3.48
C ASP A 78 7.61 -29.74 -4.78
N GLY A 79 7.71 -28.47 -5.24
CA GLY A 79 7.06 -27.94 -6.44
C GLY A 79 5.60 -27.52 -6.28
N GLY A 80 4.99 -27.69 -5.10
CA GLY A 80 3.61 -27.30 -4.82
C GLY A 80 3.48 -25.94 -4.15
N TYR A 81 2.27 -25.39 -4.19
CA TYR A 81 1.87 -24.24 -3.39
C TYR A 81 1.98 -24.61 -1.89
N PRO A 82 2.59 -23.78 -1.03
CA PRO A 82 2.75 -24.12 0.39
C PRO A 82 1.40 -24.18 1.12
N GLU A 83 1.20 -25.20 1.96
CA GLU A 83 0.05 -25.26 2.87
C GLU A 83 0.03 -24.04 3.81
N ASP A 84 -1.15 -23.54 4.18
CA ASP A 84 -1.31 -22.30 4.95
C ASP A 84 -0.55 -22.29 6.30
N ASP A 85 -0.37 -23.45 6.95
CA ASP A 85 0.33 -23.58 8.24
C ASP A 85 1.82 -23.94 8.10
N SER A 86 2.33 -23.91 6.88
CA SER A 86 3.72 -24.21 6.56
C SER A 86 4.69 -23.19 7.15
N PRO A 87 5.89 -23.62 7.62
CA PRO A 87 6.94 -22.70 8.08
C PRO A 87 7.47 -21.76 7.00
N VAL A 88 7.09 -21.95 5.72
CA VAL A 88 7.44 -21.03 4.64
C VAL A 88 6.77 -19.67 4.82
N TRP A 89 5.50 -19.62 5.23
CA TRP A 89 4.81 -18.35 5.44
C TRP A 89 5.40 -17.56 6.60
N MET A 90 5.83 -18.24 7.67
CA MET A 90 6.60 -17.59 8.74
C MET A 90 7.92 -16.99 8.25
N GLY A 91 8.60 -17.66 7.31
CA GLY A 91 9.83 -17.13 6.70
C GLY A 91 9.58 -15.89 5.82
N VAL A 92 8.42 -15.85 5.15
CA VAL A 92 7.96 -14.67 4.39
C VAL A 92 7.68 -13.50 5.33
N ASP A 93 6.97 -13.74 6.44
CA ASP A 93 6.70 -12.72 7.46
C ASP A 93 8.01 -12.18 8.05
N ASP A 94 8.95 -13.05 8.40
CA ASP A 94 10.28 -12.66 8.91
C ASP A 94 11.08 -11.82 7.90
N GLU A 95 10.96 -12.10 6.60
CA GLU A 95 11.56 -11.30 5.52
C GLU A 95 10.89 -9.93 5.41
N CYS A 96 9.56 -9.88 5.42
CA CYS A 96 8.81 -8.63 5.39
C CYS A 96 9.13 -7.74 6.61
N ILE A 97 9.17 -8.30 7.82
CA ILE A 97 9.50 -7.57 9.07
C ILE A 97 10.87 -6.92 8.97
N GLN A 98 11.89 -7.64 8.50
CA GLN A 98 13.22 -7.08 8.28
C GLN A 98 13.21 -5.94 7.26
N ALA A 99 12.43 -6.08 6.19
CA ALA A 99 12.30 -5.02 5.19
C ALA A 99 11.59 -3.78 5.75
N TYR A 100 10.61 -3.94 6.64
CA TYR A 100 9.95 -2.82 7.32
C TYR A 100 10.91 -2.07 8.24
N ASP A 101 11.76 -2.76 9.01
CA ASP A 101 12.77 -2.11 9.85
C ASP A 101 13.68 -1.19 9.02
N ASP A 102 14.15 -1.70 7.88
CA ASP A 102 14.97 -0.94 6.94
C ASP A 102 14.19 0.22 6.29
N TYR A 103 12.89 0.04 6.04
CA TYR A 103 12.02 1.04 5.43
C TYR A 103 11.71 2.21 6.36
N LEU A 104 11.36 1.90 7.61
CA LEU A 104 10.99 2.85 8.64
C LEU A 104 12.22 3.52 9.27
N GLY A 105 13.37 2.82 9.28
CA GLY A 105 14.56 3.25 9.99
C GLY A 105 14.45 3.08 11.52
N GLU A 106 13.46 2.33 11.98
CA GLU A 106 13.21 1.96 13.38
C GLU A 106 12.62 0.55 13.47
N ASP A 107 12.57 -0.01 14.67
CA ASP A 107 12.04 -1.36 14.92
C ASP A 107 10.52 -1.40 14.70
N PHE A 108 10.10 -2.18 13.70
CA PHE A 108 8.71 -2.36 13.26
C PHE A 108 7.81 -2.75 14.42
N MET A 109 8.25 -3.69 15.26
CA MET A 109 7.47 -4.20 16.40
C MET A 109 7.19 -3.15 17.48
N SER A 110 7.93 -2.05 17.48
CA SER A 110 7.74 -0.91 18.40
C SER A 110 7.04 0.29 17.76
N SER A 111 6.76 0.22 16.45
CA SER A 111 6.20 1.30 15.66
C SER A 111 4.66 1.35 15.72
N ALA A 112 4.07 2.39 15.12
CA ALA A 112 2.61 2.51 14.95
C ALA A 112 2.09 1.83 13.67
N TRP A 113 2.94 1.06 13.01
CA TRP A 113 2.64 0.36 11.77
C TRP A 113 2.30 -1.10 12.02
N ASP A 114 1.45 -1.63 11.15
CA ASP A 114 1.12 -3.03 11.00
C ASP A 114 1.51 -3.48 9.59
N PHE A 115 1.31 -4.76 9.29
CA PHE A 115 1.62 -5.30 7.98
C PHE A 115 0.53 -6.18 7.41
N GLY A 116 0.53 -6.25 6.08
CA GLY A 116 -0.27 -7.16 5.29
C GLY A 116 0.64 -7.84 4.28
N VAL A 117 0.22 -9.01 3.82
CA VAL A 117 0.93 -9.75 2.79
C VAL A 117 -0.07 -10.14 1.71
N ILE A 118 0.20 -9.72 0.47
CA ILE A 118 -0.45 -10.33 -0.68
C ILE A 118 0.38 -11.56 -1.05
N ALA A 119 -0.14 -12.74 -0.77
CA ALA A 119 0.46 -13.99 -1.18
C ALA A 119 0.06 -14.33 -2.62
N PRO A 120 0.89 -15.08 -3.36
CA PRO A 120 0.42 -15.75 -4.57
C PRO A 120 -0.72 -16.72 -4.19
N ASP A 121 -1.57 -17.07 -5.14
CA ASP A 121 -2.55 -18.13 -4.98
C ASP A 121 -2.14 -19.38 -5.77
N GLU A 122 -2.88 -20.49 -5.63
CA GLU A 122 -2.57 -21.73 -6.35
C GLU A 122 -2.52 -21.53 -7.88
N LEU A 123 -3.35 -20.63 -8.42
CA LEU A 123 -3.45 -20.39 -9.86
C LEU A 123 -2.24 -19.61 -10.39
N THR A 124 -1.83 -18.54 -9.70
CA THR A 124 -0.63 -17.78 -10.06
C THR A 124 0.64 -18.58 -9.80
N TRP A 125 0.63 -19.42 -8.77
CA TRP A 125 1.73 -20.34 -8.45
C TRP A 125 2.02 -21.34 -9.57
N GLU A 126 0.99 -21.97 -10.15
CA GLU A 126 1.15 -22.86 -11.32
C GLU A 126 1.79 -22.15 -12.52
N SER A 127 1.64 -20.83 -12.60
CA SER A 127 2.25 -19.98 -13.62
C SER A 127 3.66 -19.48 -13.25
N GLY A 128 4.17 -19.86 -12.08
CA GLY A 128 5.51 -19.54 -11.59
C GLY A 128 5.59 -18.31 -10.70
N ASP A 129 4.47 -17.79 -10.21
CA ASP A 129 4.49 -16.72 -9.22
C ASP A 129 4.96 -17.26 -7.86
N GLN A 130 6.10 -16.75 -7.40
CA GLN A 130 6.73 -17.11 -6.13
C GLN A 130 7.00 -15.85 -5.29
N THR A 131 6.19 -14.81 -5.49
CA THR A 131 6.44 -13.49 -4.89
C THR A 131 5.29 -13.13 -3.98
N ALA A 132 5.59 -12.86 -2.71
CA ALA A 132 4.67 -12.23 -1.79
C ALA A 132 4.94 -10.72 -1.72
N GLN A 133 3.89 -9.90 -1.64
CA GLN A 133 4.01 -8.45 -1.54
C GLN A 133 3.82 -8.02 -0.09
N CYS A 134 4.87 -7.47 0.51
CA CYS A 134 4.88 -6.94 1.87
C CYS A 134 4.30 -5.52 1.87
N LEU A 135 3.11 -5.34 2.44
CA LEU A 135 2.43 -4.07 2.57
C LEU A 135 2.51 -3.53 3.99
N LEU A 136 2.80 -2.24 4.11
CA LEU A 136 2.72 -1.52 5.37
C LEU A 136 1.32 -0.92 5.53
N LEU A 137 0.74 -1.11 6.72
CA LEU A 137 -0.55 -0.55 7.14
C LEU A 137 -0.38 0.22 8.43
N HIS A 138 -1.34 1.04 8.81
CA HIS A 138 -1.32 1.73 10.09
C HIS A 138 -2.24 1.02 11.10
N VAL A 139 -1.79 0.85 12.35
CA VAL A 139 -2.53 0.09 13.40
C VAL A 139 -3.89 0.72 13.72
N GLU A 140 -3.94 2.05 13.80
CA GLU A 140 -5.17 2.79 14.20
C GLU A 140 -5.90 3.50 13.07
N ALA A 141 -5.18 4.11 12.12
CA ALA A 141 -5.75 4.84 10.99
C ALA A 141 -6.00 3.90 9.81
N ARG A 142 -7.21 3.95 9.23
CA ARG A 142 -7.54 3.20 8.01
C ARG A 142 -6.93 3.81 6.76
N THR A 143 -6.69 5.12 6.80
CA THR A 143 -6.10 5.86 5.70
C THR A 143 -5.19 6.98 6.19
N TRP A 144 -4.20 7.31 5.38
CA TRP A 144 -3.25 8.41 5.58
C TRP A 144 -2.82 8.99 4.23
N SER A 145 -2.16 10.15 4.28
CA SER A 145 -1.39 10.69 3.14
C SER A 145 0.09 10.81 3.53
N GLY A 146 0.97 10.95 2.54
CA GLY A 146 2.43 10.90 2.69
C GLY A 146 2.97 9.47 2.79
N SER A 147 4.30 9.34 2.89
CA SER A 147 4.97 8.04 3.03
C SER A 147 5.85 8.01 4.29
N PRO A 148 5.87 6.90 5.06
CA PRO A 148 6.73 6.76 6.22
C PRO A 148 8.21 6.92 5.87
N ARG A 149 8.60 6.51 4.66
CA ARG A 149 9.97 6.61 4.16
C ARG A 149 10.42 8.06 3.97
N THR A 150 9.52 8.94 3.57
CA THR A 150 9.81 10.38 3.39
C THR A 150 9.53 11.20 4.65
N GLY A 151 8.85 10.63 5.64
CA GLY A 151 8.58 11.27 6.93
C GLY A 151 7.53 12.39 6.84
N ASP A 152 6.65 12.34 5.83
CA ASP A 152 5.59 13.31 5.55
C ASP A 152 4.19 12.74 5.79
N VAL A 153 4.08 11.69 6.62
CA VAL A 153 2.81 11.04 6.97
C VAL A 153 1.87 11.99 7.69
N GLU A 154 0.64 12.11 7.19
CA GLU A 154 -0.49 12.78 7.84
C GLU A 154 -1.63 11.77 8.03
N LEU A 155 -1.95 11.49 9.29
CA LEU A 155 -3.05 10.58 9.64
C LEU A 155 -4.39 11.31 9.54
N LEU A 156 -5.30 10.76 8.75
CA LEU A 156 -6.66 11.26 8.67
C LEU A 156 -7.47 10.64 9.80
N GLU A 157 -7.50 11.34 10.94
CA GLU A 157 -8.31 10.91 12.09
C GLU A 157 -9.79 10.84 11.70
N MET A 158 -10.47 9.74 12.07
CA MET A 158 -11.92 9.55 11.88
C MET A 158 -12.80 10.54 12.70
N PHE A 159 -12.21 11.51 13.40
CA PHE A 159 -12.95 12.51 14.15
C PHE A 159 -12.41 13.92 13.87
N GLY A 160 -13.21 14.68 13.14
CA GLY A 160 -13.00 16.10 12.93
C GLY A 160 -12.82 16.83 14.27
N SER A 161 -11.58 17.18 14.57
CA SER A 161 -11.25 18.20 15.56
C SER A 161 -11.69 19.55 15.01
N GLY A 162 -12.96 19.91 15.25
CA GLY A 162 -13.42 21.29 15.19
C GLY A 162 -12.73 22.09 16.29
N THR A 163 -11.49 22.52 16.08
CA THR A 163 -10.85 23.53 16.92
C THR A 163 -11.14 24.91 16.34
N SER A 164 -12.40 25.32 16.45
CA SER A 164 -12.75 26.73 16.38
C SER A 164 -12.19 27.41 17.64
N GLY A 165 -10.98 27.94 17.54
CA GLY A 165 -10.58 29.03 18.40
C GLY A 165 -11.50 30.22 18.14
N ASP A 166 -12.33 30.57 19.12
CA ASP A 166 -12.83 31.93 19.31
C ASP A 166 -12.61 32.32 20.77
N THR A 167 -11.53 33.08 20.97
CA THR A 167 -11.34 33.91 22.14
C THR A 167 -12.33 35.06 22.08
N GLY A 168 -13.31 35.07 22.96
CA GLY A 168 -14.28 36.17 23.09
C GLY A 168 -14.64 36.41 24.55
N GLU A 169 -13.81 37.21 25.21
CA GLU A 169 -14.07 37.83 26.51
C GLU A 169 -15.37 38.64 26.50
N GLY A 170 -16.15 38.60 27.59
CA GLY A 170 -17.31 39.46 27.76
C GLY A 170 -18.22 39.10 28.94
N GLU A 171 -17.74 39.29 30.17
CA GLU A 171 -18.63 39.68 31.28
C GLU A 171 -19.22 41.07 30.98
N PRO A 172 -20.47 41.35 31.36
CA PRO A 172 -20.64 42.07 32.61
C PRO A 172 -21.78 41.58 33.51
N ASP A 173 -21.60 41.88 34.80
CA ASP A 173 -22.59 41.88 35.87
C ASP A 173 -23.89 42.62 35.54
N GLU A 174 -25.00 42.24 36.18
CA GLU A 174 -25.75 43.09 37.14
C GLU A 174 -27.19 42.56 37.36
N ASP A 175 -27.39 42.02 38.56
CA ASP A 175 -28.46 42.36 39.50
C ASP A 175 -29.92 41.86 39.34
N SER A 176 -30.47 41.54 40.52
CA SER A 176 -31.87 41.66 40.95
C SER A 176 -32.88 40.53 40.72
N ALA A 177 -33.09 39.82 41.83
CA ALA A 177 -34.34 39.78 42.61
C ALA A 177 -35.15 38.47 42.62
N SER A 178 -35.25 37.95 43.84
CA SER A 178 -36.20 36.97 44.35
C SER A 178 -37.67 37.33 44.09
N ALA A 179 -38.47 36.32 43.78
CA ALA A 179 -39.86 36.18 44.24
C ALA A 179 -40.23 34.69 44.25
#